data_AF-A0A086PCM0-F1
#
_entry.id   AF-A0A086PCM0-F1
#
_cell.length_a   1.000
_cell.length_b   1.000
_cell.length_c   1.000
_cell.angle_alpha   90.00
_cell.angle_beta   90.00
_cell.angle_gamma   90.00
#
_symmetry.space_group_name_H-M   'P 1'
#
loop_
_entity.id
_entity.type
_entity.pdbx_description
1 polymer ?
#
loop_
_entity_poly.entity_id
_entity_poly.type
_entity_poly.pdbx_seq_one_letter_code
_entity_poly.pdbx_strand_id
1 'polypeptide(L)'
;MRVIYSLAAAGVMLMLPGCIAKTALDVATMPVRAGAQAADWATTSQDEADRNYGRRMREQEARESRERKKAEEQRRRECRRAGYKDCG
;
A
#
# COMPACT_ATOMS: atom_id res chain seq x y z
N MET A 1 -13.15 41.21 16.24
CA MET A 1 -12.40 40.12 16.89
C MET A 1 -13.30 39.22 17.73
N ARG A 2 -14.11 39.73 18.68
CA ARG A 2 -15.00 38.90 19.54
C ARG A 2 -15.98 37.99 18.77
N VAL A 3 -16.62 38.50 17.71
CA VAL A 3 -17.59 37.74 16.88
C VAL A 3 -16.93 36.59 16.10
N ILE A 4 -15.66 36.73 15.71
CA ILE A 4 -14.89 35.70 15.01
C ILE A 4 -14.60 34.53 15.96
N TYR A 5 -14.24 34.83 17.21
CA TYR A 5 -14.04 33.81 18.26
C TYR A 5 -15.35 33.10 18.62
N SER A 6 -16.49 33.80 18.61
CA SER A 6 -17.81 33.20 18.84
C SER A 6 -18.22 32.22 17.72
N LEU A 7 -17.98 32.58 16.46
CA LEU A 7 -18.25 31.72 15.30
C LEU A 7 -17.30 30.50 15.25
N ALA A 8 -16.03 30.69 15.59
CA ALA A 8 -15.07 29.59 15.69
C ALA A 8 -15.44 28.59 16.80
N ALA A 9 -15.89 29.07 17.96
CA ALA A 9 -16.35 28.22 19.06
C ALA A 9 -17.60 27.39 18.68
N ALA A 10 -18.56 27.98 17.95
CA ALA A 10 -19.73 27.27 17.45
C ALA A 10 -19.38 26.21 16.40
N GLY A 11 -18.42 26.50 15.51
CA GLY A 11 -17.94 25.53 14.51
C GLY A 11 -17.23 24.32 15.12
N VAL A 12 -16.44 24.53 16.19
CA VAL A 12 -15.82 23.44 16.95
C VAL A 12 -16.89 22.55 17.58
N MET A 13 -17.93 23.14 18.19
CA MET A 13 -19.00 22.38 18.87
C MET A 13 -19.83 21.48 17.93
N LEU A 14 -19.88 21.78 16.63
CA LEU A 14 -20.53 20.95 15.59
C LEU A 14 -19.61 19.88 14.98
N MET A 15 -18.28 20.08 15.01
CA MET A 15 -17.30 19.11 14.50
C MET A 15 -17.02 17.98 15.49
N LEU A 16 -17.04 18.25 16.80
CA LEU A 16 -16.87 17.23 17.83
C LEU A 16 -17.88 16.06 17.74
N PRO A 17 -19.21 16.29 17.61
CA PRO A 17 -20.15 15.19 17.45
C PRO A 17 -19.97 14.44 16.13
N GLY A 18 -19.45 15.08 15.08
CA GLY A 18 -19.13 14.40 13.81
C GLY A 18 -18.03 13.36 13.95
N CYS A 19 -17.00 13.63 14.79
CA CYS A 19 -15.96 12.66 15.08
C CYS A 19 -16.47 11.48 15.92
N ILE A 20 -17.31 11.76 16.93
CA ILE A 20 -17.87 10.72 17.83
C ILE A 20 -18.92 9.87 17.10
N ALA A 21 -19.75 10.47 16.25
CA ALA A 21 -20.72 9.74 15.45
C ALA A 21 -20.02 8.80 14.45
N LYS A 22 -18.91 9.24 13.85
CA LYS A 22 -18.13 8.41 12.93
C LYS A 22 -17.48 7.22 13.64
N THR A 23 -16.88 7.43 14.81
CA THR A 23 -16.32 6.32 15.60
C THR A 23 -17.40 5.37 16.12
N ALA A 24 -18.54 5.87 16.58
CA ALA A 24 -19.67 5.02 16.99
C ALA A 24 -20.21 4.17 15.82
N LEU A 25 -20.35 4.76 14.64
CA LEU A 25 -20.74 4.04 13.41
C LEU A 25 -19.69 3.02 12.98
N ASP A 26 -18.40 3.36 13.03
CA ASP A 26 -17.33 2.44 12.69
C ASP A 26 -17.26 1.27 13.68
N VAL A 27 -17.47 1.50 14.99
CA VAL A 27 -17.58 0.44 16.01
C VAL A 27 -18.82 -0.42 15.81
N ALA A 28 -19.98 0.18 15.51
CA ALA A 28 -21.21 -0.55 15.25
C ALA A 28 -21.15 -1.40 13.96
N THR A 29 -20.44 -0.93 12.95
CA THR A 29 -20.26 -1.66 11.67
C THR A 29 -19.03 -2.58 11.69
N MET A 30 -18.18 -2.48 12.71
CA MET A 30 -16.99 -3.30 12.88
C MET A 30 -17.30 -4.81 12.86
N PRO A 31 -18.36 -5.34 13.52
CA PRO A 31 -18.67 -6.76 13.50
C PRO A 31 -19.09 -7.25 12.11
N VAL A 32 -19.87 -6.44 11.37
CA VAL A 32 -20.30 -6.78 10.01
C VAL A 32 -19.10 -6.81 9.06
N ARG A 33 -18.20 -5.83 9.17
CA ARG A 33 -16.97 -5.78 8.37
C ARG A 33 -16.00 -6.89 8.73
N ALA A 34 -15.85 -7.21 10.02
CA ALA A 34 -15.01 -8.30 10.49
C ALA A 34 -15.57 -9.66 10.06
N GLY A 35 -16.89 -9.85 10.15
CA GLY A 35 -17.58 -11.05 9.67
C GLY A 35 -17.46 -11.22 8.15
N ALA A 36 -17.60 -10.14 7.38
CA ALA A 36 -17.39 -10.15 5.94
C ALA A 36 -15.95 -10.51 5.56
N GLN A 37 -14.93 -9.94 6.24
CA GLN A 37 -13.53 -10.32 6.03
C GLN A 37 -13.25 -11.77 6.42
N ALA A 38 -13.83 -12.25 7.52
CA ALA A 38 -13.70 -13.64 7.95
C ALA A 38 -14.35 -14.59 6.94
N ALA A 39 -15.51 -14.22 6.39
CA ALA A 39 -16.17 -14.98 5.34
C ALA A 39 -15.38 -14.99 4.03
N ASP A 40 -14.79 -13.86 3.63
CA ASP A 40 -13.91 -13.78 2.46
C ASP A 40 -12.63 -14.59 2.65
N TRP A 41 -12.05 -14.61 3.85
CA TRP A 41 -10.91 -15.49 4.17
C TRP A 41 -11.29 -16.97 4.23
N ALA A 42 -12.49 -17.28 4.71
CA ALA A 42 -13.00 -18.65 4.71
C ALA A 42 -13.43 -19.12 3.31
N THR A 43 -13.80 -18.19 2.43
CA THR A 43 -14.32 -18.47 1.07
C THR A 43 -13.26 -18.33 -0.01
N THR A 44 -12.18 -17.56 0.21
CA THR A 44 -11.02 -17.59 -0.66
C THR A 44 -10.34 -18.94 -0.47
N SER A 45 -10.54 -19.83 -1.43
CA SER A 45 -9.94 -21.16 -1.38
C SER A 45 -8.42 -21.03 -1.36
N GLN A 46 -7.75 -21.80 -0.50
CA GLN A 46 -6.29 -21.83 -0.41
C GLN A 46 -5.62 -22.06 -1.79
N ASP A 47 -6.32 -22.74 -2.71
CA ASP A 47 -5.91 -22.94 -4.10
C ASP A 47 -5.71 -21.63 -4.89
N GLU A 48 -6.59 -20.65 -4.72
CA GLU A 48 -6.52 -19.35 -5.41
C GLU A 48 -5.35 -18.51 -4.83
N ALA A 49 -5.20 -18.55 -3.50
CA ALA A 49 -4.11 -17.88 -2.79
C ALA A 49 -2.74 -18.45 -3.19
N ASP A 50 -2.61 -19.79 -3.26
CA ASP A 50 -1.36 -20.46 -3.62
C ASP A 50 -0.96 -20.21 -5.09
N ARG A 51 -1.94 -20.24 -6.02
CA ARG A 51 -1.69 -19.88 -7.43
C ARG A 51 -1.23 -18.44 -7.60
N ASN A 52 -1.83 -17.51 -6.86
CA ASN A 52 -1.45 -16.11 -6.89
C ASN A 52 -0.06 -15.90 -6.25
N TYR A 53 0.20 -16.57 -5.13
CA TYR A 53 1.52 -16.57 -4.49
C TYR A 53 2.61 -17.08 -5.44
N GLY A 54 2.41 -18.25 -6.07
CA GLY A 54 3.34 -18.81 -7.05
C GLY A 54 3.54 -17.94 -8.29
N ARG A 55 2.53 -17.15 -8.70
CA ARG A 55 2.68 -16.15 -9.76
C ARG A 55 3.54 -14.96 -9.30
N ARG A 56 3.27 -14.42 -8.11
CA ARG A 56 4.03 -13.29 -7.54
C ARG A 56 5.49 -13.64 -7.33
N MET A 57 5.78 -14.85 -6.84
CA MET A 57 7.16 -15.33 -6.66
C MET A 57 7.93 -15.36 -7.98
N ARG A 58 7.32 -15.91 -9.05
CA ARG A 58 7.94 -15.92 -10.39
C ARG A 58 8.15 -14.52 -10.96
N GLU A 59 7.19 -13.61 -10.74
CA GLU A 59 7.32 -12.22 -11.18
C GLU A 59 8.42 -11.48 -10.42
N GLN A 60 8.54 -11.71 -9.12
CA GLN A 60 9.59 -11.13 -8.29
C GLN A 60 10.97 -11.60 -8.75
N GLU A 61 11.16 -12.91 -8.91
CA GLU A 61 12.42 -13.48 -9.39
C GLU A 61 12.80 -12.94 -10.78
N ALA A 62 11.82 -12.83 -11.69
CA ALA A 62 12.03 -12.26 -13.01
C ALA A 62 12.40 -10.77 -12.96
N ARG A 63 11.81 -9.99 -12.03
CA ARG A 63 12.16 -8.57 -11.83
C ARG A 63 13.58 -8.44 -11.30
N GLU A 64 13.94 -9.17 -10.26
CA GLU A 64 15.28 -9.15 -9.68
C GLU A 64 16.35 -9.56 -10.71
N SER A 65 16.08 -10.59 -11.51
CA SER A 65 16.99 -10.99 -12.59
C SER A 65 17.16 -9.90 -13.65
N ARG A 66 16.07 -9.22 -14.04
CA ARG A 66 16.13 -8.10 -15.01
C ARG A 66 16.90 -6.92 -14.44
N GLU A 67 16.71 -6.59 -13.17
CA GLU A 67 17.41 -5.48 -12.50
C GLU A 67 18.91 -5.76 -12.41
N ARG A 68 19.31 -6.99 -12.02
CA ARG A 68 20.71 -7.40 -12.02
C ARG A 68 21.35 -7.29 -13.41
N LYS A 69 20.66 -7.78 -14.45
CA LYS A 69 21.14 -7.66 -15.84
C LYS A 69 21.27 -6.21 -16.29
N LYS A 70 20.29 -5.36 -15.96
CA LYS A 70 20.34 -3.92 -16.29
C LYS A 70 21.51 -3.23 -15.58
N ALA A 71 21.73 -3.53 -14.30
CA ALA A 71 22.84 -2.97 -13.54
C ALA A 71 24.20 -3.39 -14.11
N GLU A 72 24.34 -4.66 -14.48
CA GLU A 72 25.55 -5.16 -15.15
C GLU A 72 25.75 -4.49 -16.51
N GLU A 73 24.70 -4.35 -17.31
CA GLU A 73 24.78 -3.70 -18.61
C GLU A 73 25.14 -2.22 -18.48
N GLN A 74 24.57 -1.51 -17.50
CA GLN A 74 24.92 -0.13 -17.17
C GLN A 74 26.39 -0.02 -16.78
N ARG A 75 26.87 -0.88 -15.87
CA ARG A 75 28.28 -0.96 -15.49
C ARG A 75 29.20 -1.15 -16.70
N ARG A 76 28.84 -2.06 -17.62
CA ARG A 76 29.61 -2.30 -18.85
C ARG A 76 29.56 -1.12 -19.83
N ARG A 77 28.44 -0.39 -19.90
CA ARG A 77 28.30 0.83 -20.72
C ARG A 77 29.14 1.97 -20.15
N GLU A 78 29.12 2.17 -18.85
CA GLU A 78 29.93 3.18 -18.15
C GLU A 78 31.42 2.89 -18.30
N CYS A 79 31.83 1.64 -18.10
CA CYS A 79 33.21 1.21 -18.30
C CYS A 79 33.69 1.47 -19.74
N ARG A 80 32.87 1.15 -20.76
CA ARG A 80 33.16 1.47 -22.17
C ARG A 80 33.23 2.98 -22.41
N ARG A 81 32.34 3.77 -21.81
CA ARG A 81 32.35 5.24 -21.92
C ARG A 81 33.61 5.85 -21.29
N ALA A 82 34.11 5.26 -20.21
CA ALA A 82 35.35 5.66 -19.54
C ALA A 82 36.63 5.23 -20.30
N GLY A 83 36.50 4.51 -21.42
CA GLY A 83 37.63 4.14 -22.28
C GLY A 83 38.46 2.96 -21.79
N TYR A 84 37.97 2.22 -20.80
CA TYR A 84 38.63 0.99 -20.34
C TYR A 84 38.53 -0.10 -21.41
N LYS A 85 39.65 -0.79 -21.67
CA LYS A 85 39.74 -1.88 -22.66
C LYS A 85 39.20 -3.21 -22.13
N ASP A 86 39.08 -3.33 -20.81
CA ASP A 86 38.56 -4.51 -20.13
C ASP A 86 37.38 -4.10 -19.25
N CYS A 87 36.18 -4.56 -19.61
CA CYS A 87 34.92 -4.23 -18.95
C CYS A 87 34.17 -5.47 -18.47
N GLY A 88 34.92 -6.54 -18.18
CA GLY A 88 34.41 -7.84 -17.75
C GLY A 88 34.18 -8.81 -18.88
#